data_AF-A0A940ZFJ7-F1
#
_entry.id   AF-A0A940ZFJ7-F1
#
_cell.length_a   1.000
_cell.length_b   1.000
_cell.length_c   1.000
_cell.angle_alpha   90.00
_cell.angle_beta   90.00
_cell.angle_gamma   90.00
#
_symmetry.space_group_name_H-M   'P 1'
#
loop_
_entity.id
_entity.type
_entity.pdbx_description
1 polymer ?
#
loop_
_entity_poly.entity_id
_entity_poly.type
_entity_poly.pdbx_seq_one_letter_code
_entity_poly.pdbx_strand_id
1 'polypeptide(L)'
;MRIIREIFCTKCGKKQVTDVRELLKSDLFWRVCEFCNSYGLKVITRRKATLREYIEALYNTLGFRVHQTEAFIKDILKDRNSL
;
A
#
# COMPACT_ATOMS: atom_id res chain seq x y z
N MET A 1 7.08 -7.80 -4.18
CA MET A 1 6.82 -6.45 -4.70
C MET A 1 5.31 -6.19 -4.69
N ARG A 2 4.75 -5.45 -3.72
CA ARG A 2 3.29 -5.18 -3.67
C ARG A 2 2.97 -3.94 -4.50
N ILE A 3 2.20 -4.13 -5.57
CA ILE A 3 1.65 -3.07 -6.39
C ILE A 3 0.40 -2.55 -5.69
N ILE A 4 0.41 -1.29 -5.24
CA ILE A 4 -0.79 -0.67 -4.67
C ILE A 4 -1.69 -0.28 -5.84
N ARG A 5 -2.73 -1.11 -6.06
CA ARG A 5 -3.78 -0.88 -7.04
C ARG A 5 -4.95 -0.20 -6.35
N GLU A 6 -5.30 0.98 -6.83
CA GLU A 6 -6.44 1.75 -6.35
C GLU A 6 -7.48 1.84 -7.45
N ILE A 7 -8.76 1.90 -7.08
CA ILE A 7 -9.87 2.00 -8.04
C ILE A 7 -10.45 3.41 -7.95
N PHE A 8 -10.60 4.06 -9.10
CA PHE A 8 -11.10 5.43 -9.23
C PHE A 8 -12.24 5.51 -10.21
N CYS A 9 -13.20 6.40 -9.96
CA CYS A 9 -14.20 6.73 -10.95
C CYS A 9 -13.62 7.61 -12.07
N THR A 10 -13.93 7.29 -13.32
CA THR A 10 -13.51 8.08 -14.49
C THR A 10 -14.23 9.42 -14.57
N LYS A 11 -15.45 9.53 -14.04
CA LYS A 11 -16.25 10.76 -14.08
C LYS A 11 -15.92 11.73 -12.95
N CYS A 12 -16.04 11.28 -11.69
CA CYS A 12 -15.87 12.18 -10.54
C CYS A 12 -14.45 12.18 -9.97
N GLY A 13 -13.55 11.31 -10.45
CA GLY A 13 -12.16 11.24 -10.00
C GLY A 13 -11.99 10.79 -8.54
N LYS A 14 -13.06 10.38 -7.85
CA LYS A 14 -13.02 9.92 -6.46
C LYS A 14 -12.56 8.46 -6.39
N LYS A 15 -11.77 8.17 -5.37
CA LYS A 15 -11.28 6.82 -5.04
C LYS A 15 -12.39 6.01 -4.40
N GLN A 16 -12.61 4.79 -4.86
CA GLN A 16 -13.50 3.84 -4.20
C GLN A 16 -12.85 3.32 -2.92
N VAL A 17 -13.60 3.30 -1.82
CA VAL A 17 -13.12 2.89 -0.49
C VAL A 17 -13.72 1.54 -0.08
N THR A 18 -14.97 1.27 -0.49
CA THR A 18 -15.68 0.03 -0.21
C THR A 18 -15.38 -1.08 -1.24
N ASP A 19 -15.45 -2.33 -0.80
CA ASP A 19 -15.40 -3.56 -1.61
C ASP A 19 -14.29 -3.64 -2.67
N VAL A 20 -13.17 -2.97 -2.41
CA VAL A 20 -12.01 -2.87 -3.33
C VAL A 20 -11.50 -4.25 -3.76
N ARG A 21 -11.55 -5.25 -2.87
CA ARG A 21 -11.14 -6.63 -3.17
C ARG A 21 -12.03 -7.31 -4.20
N GLU A 22 -13.33 -7.05 -4.17
CA GLU A 22 -14.28 -7.60 -5.14
C GLU A 22 -14.22 -6.80 -6.44
N LEU A 23 -14.14 -5.48 -6.35
CA LEU A 23 -14.01 -4.60 -7.51
C LEU A 23 -12.78 -4.96 -8.35
N LEU A 24 -11.65 -5.31 -7.73
CA LEU A 24 -10.43 -5.76 -8.41
C LEU A 24 -10.58 -7.07 -9.19
N LYS A 25 -11.61 -7.87 -8.90
CA LYS A 25 -11.90 -9.15 -9.60
C LYS A 25 -12.99 -9.02 -10.66
N SER A 26 -13.68 -7.88 -10.72
CA SER A 26 -14.84 -7.66 -11.58
C SER A 26 -14.54 -6.74 -12.76
N ASP A 27 -15.44 -6.72 -13.75
CA ASP A 27 -15.40 -5.74 -14.83
C ASP A 27 -15.75 -4.34 -14.32
N LEU A 28 -14.73 -3.51 -14.16
CA LEU A 28 -14.81 -2.17 -13.56
C LEU A 28 -15.61 -1.17 -14.40
N PHE A 29 -15.78 -1.41 -15.70
CA PHE A 29 -16.56 -0.54 -16.57
C PHE A 29 -18.05 -0.50 -16.16
N TRP A 30 -18.61 -1.67 -15.84
CA TRP A 30 -20.02 -1.84 -15.45
C TRP A 30 -20.27 -1.62 -13.95
N ARG A 31 -19.22 -1.34 -13.18
CA ARG A 31 -19.37 -1.03 -11.75
C ARG A 31 -19.75 0.44 -11.57
N VAL A 32 -20.64 0.65 -10.61
CA VAL A 32 -21.16 1.97 -10.25
C VAL A 32 -20.23 2.61 -9.22
N CYS A 33 -19.92 3.89 -9.41
CA CYS A 33 -19.21 4.67 -8.41
C CYS A 33 -20.10 4.96 -7.19
N GLU A 34 -19.60 4.65 -5.99
CA GLU A 34 -20.31 4.90 -4.71
C GLU A 34 -20.65 6.38 -4.43
N PHE A 35 -20.06 7.32 -5.17
CA PHE A 35 -20.26 8.76 -4.95
C PHE A 35 -21.16 9.44 -5.98
N CYS A 36 -20.99 9.13 -7.27
CA CYS A 36 -21.70 9.82 -8.36
C CYS A 36 -22.70 8.93 -9.08
N ASN A 37 -22.87 7.68 -8.63
CA ASN A 37 -23.79 6.68 -9.18
C ASN A 37 -23.70 6.51 -10.71
N SER A 38 -22.54 6.84 -11.29
CA SER A 38 -22.26 6.67 -12.70
C SER A 38 -21.37 5.45 -12.92
N TYR A 39 -21.55 4.80 -14.07
CA TYR A 39 -20.67 3.76 -14.55
C TYR A 39 -19.30 4.31 -14.95
N GLY A 40 -18.29 3.45 -14.84
CA GLY A 40 -16.91 3.75 -15.22
C GLY A 40 -15.97 3.87 -14.02
N LEU A 41 -15.47 2.72 -13.57
CA LEU A 41 -14.32 2.64 -12.67
C LEU A 41 -13.06 2.25 -13.46
N LYS A 42 -11.90 2.72 -13.02
CA LYS A 42 -10.58 2.35 -13.57
C LYS A 42 -9.60 2.01 -12.46
N VAL A 43 -8.69 1.07 -12.73
CA VAL A 43 -7.56 0.81 -11.84
C VAL A 43 -6.46 1.84 -12.12
N ILE A 44 -5.97 2.48 -11.07
CA ILE A 44 -4.76 3.29 -11.10
C ILE A 44 -3.73 2.59 -10.22
N THR A 45 -2.53 2.41 -10.77
CA THR A 45 -1.39 1.89 -10.01
C THR A 45 -0.56 3.09 -9.55
N ARG A 46 -0.61 3.45 -8.25
CA ARG A 46 0.04 4.67 -7.75
C ARG A 46 1.51 4.49 -7.37
N ARG A 47 1.91 3.36 -6.79
CA ARG A 47 3.30 3.17 -6.31
C ARG A 47 3.69 1.70 -6.23
N LYS A 48 4.94 1.41 -6.61
CA LYS A 48 5.66 0.22 -6.12
C LYS A 48 6.21 0.58 -4.74
N ALA A 49 5.76 -0.10 -3.69
CA ALA A 49 6.34 0.08 -2.37
C ALA A 49 7.82 -0.31 -2.43
N THR A 50 8.71 0.56 -1.96
CA THR A 50 10.13 0.25 -1.87
C THR A 50 10.38 -0.74 -0.73
N LEU A 51 11.51 -1.46 -0.77
CA LEU A 51 11.88 -2.43 0.27
C LEU A 51 11.88 -1.79 1.67
N ARG A 52 12.28 -0.52 1.76
CA ARG A 52 12.30 0.28 2.98
C ARG A 52 10.90 0.48 3.57
N GLU A 53 9.94 0.94 2.76
CA GLU A 53 8.54 1.13 3.21
C GLU A 53 7.89 -0.20 3.65
N TYR A 54 8.29 -1.32 3.05
CA TYR A 54 7.81 -2.64 3.44
C TYR A 54 8.35 -3.06 4.82
N ILE A 55 9.63 -2.84 5.06
CA ILE A 55 10.29 -3.13 6.34
C ILE A 55 9.75 -2.22 7.44
N GLU A 56 9.52 -0.94 7.15
CA GLU A 56 8.91 -0.01 8.10
C GLU A 56 7.46 -0.41 8.45
N ALA A 57 6.66 -0.82 7.46
CA ALA A 57 5.31 -1.31 7.71
C ALA A 57 5.32 -2.62 8.52
N LEU A 58 6.24 -3.55 8.23
CA LEU A 58 6.41 -4.80 8.97
C LEU A 58 6.77 -4.53 10.44
N TYR A 59 7.76 -3.68 10.70
CA TYR A 59 8.17 -3.35 12.06
C TYR A 59 7.07 -2.62 12.83
N ASN A 60 6.35 -1.69 12.20
CA ASN A 60 5.19 -1.05 12.81
C ASN A 60 4.09 -2.06 13.16
N THR A 61 3.81 -3.05 12.31
CA THR A 61 2.82 -4.10 12.62
C THR A 61 3.26 -5.05 13.74
N LEU A 62 4.58 -5.22 13.93
CA LEU A 62 5.16 -6.01 15.01
C LEU A 62 5.32 -5.21 16.32
N GLY A 63 4.89 -3.94 16.35
CA GLY A 63 5.01 -3.06 17.51
C GLY A 63 6.41 -2.49 17.74
N PHE A 64 7.36 -2.77 16.85
CA PHE A 64 8.71 -2.20 16.91
C PHE A 64 8.74 -0.86 16.18
N ARG A 65 9.05 0.22 16.90
CA ARG A 65 9.33 1.51 16.26
C ARG A 65 10.64 1.37 15.50
N VAL A 66 10.62 1.71 14.21
CA VAL A 66 11.75 1.64 13.26
C VAL A 66 13.08 2.14 13.86
N HIS A 67 13.02 3.14 14.72
CA HIS A 67 14.19 3.71 15.40
C HIS A 67 14.90 2.73 16.34
N GLN A 68 14.15 1.84 17.01
CA GLN A 68 14.72 0.81 17.89
C GLN A 68 15.39 -0.31 17.09
N THR A 69 14.83 -0.67 15.92
CA THR A 69 15.44 -1.66 15.04
C THR A 69 16.65 -1.12 14.31
N GLU A 70 16.67 0.16 13.92
CA GLU A 70 17.88 0.81 13.41
C GLU A 70 18.99 0.89 14.46
N ALA A 71 18.65 1.20 15.72
CA ALA A 71 19.63 1.19 16.82
C ALA A 71 20.18 -0.23 17.05
N PHE A 72 19.31 -1.23 17.10
CA PHE A 72 19.69 -2.63 17.31
C PHE A 72 20.58 -3.19 16.18
N ILE A 73 20.24 -2.89 14.93
CA ILE A 73 21.06 -3.31 13.77
C ILE A 73 22.43 -2.62 13.79
N LYS A 74 22.47 -1.33 14.17
CA LYS A 74 23.74 -0.60 14.32
C LYS A 74 24.60 -1.19 15.43
N ASP A 75 24.02 -1.56 16.56
CA ASP A 75 24.76 -2.18 17.67
C ASP A 75 25.32 -3.54 17.27
N ILE A 76 24.53 -4.41 16.61
CA ILE A 76 25.00 -5.70 16.11
C ILE A 76 26.14 -5.56 15.09
N LEU A 77 26.07 -4.57 14.20
CA LEU A 77 27.11 -4.33 13.21
C LEU A 77 28.39 -3.74 13.83
N LYS A 78 28.26 -3.02 14.94
CA LYS A 78 29.39 -2.45 15.67
C LYS A 78 30.22 -3.53 16.36
N ASP A 79 29.57 -4.55 16.92
CA ASP A 79 30.23 -5.71 17.54
C ASP A 79 30.91 -6.64 16.53
N ARG A 80 30.56 -6.52 15.24
CA ARG A 80 31.16 -7.33 14.17
C ARG A 80 32.41 -6.71 13.55
N ASN A 81 32.60 -5.41 13.71
CA ASN A 81 33.75 -4.65 13.19
C ASN A 81 34.86 -4.44 14.25
N SER A 82 34.67 -4.96 15.47
CA SER A 82 35.64 -4.90 16.57
C SER A 82 36.51 -6.18 16.69
N LEU A 83 36.51 -7.03 15.66
CA LEU A 83 37.40 -8.18 15.48
C LEU A 83 38.43 -7.89 14.39
#